data_AF-Q8RK34-F1
#
_entry.id   AF-Q8RK34-F1
#
_cell.length_a   1.000
_cell.length_b   1.000
_cell.length_c   1.000
_cell.angle_alpha   90.00
_cell.angle_beta   90.00
_cell.angle_gamma   90.00
#
_symmetry.space_group_name_H-M   'P 1'
#
loop_
_entity.id
_entity.type
_entity.pdbx_description
1 polymer ?
#
loop_
_entity_poly.entity_id
_entity_poly.type
_entity_poly.pdbx_seq_one_letter_code
_entity_poly.pdbx_strand_id
1 'polypeptide(L)'
;MTIRNHHENLPSVPLDEPAVSVRTHGTLATPEQLAEQHQRFLAAATSDNTRRTYRSAIRHFLAWGGVLPCDESALIRYLLAFAEVLNPRTLALRLTALSQWHRYQGFPDPAASATVRKTLRGIERVNGRPRRKAKALVLEDLERIVAHLDSLEGLAARRDSALLQVGYFGAFRRSELVTLEV
;
A
#
# COMPACT_ATOMS: atom_id res chain seq x y z
N MET A 1 22.70 56.54 66.87
CA MET A 1 21.36 56.63 66.26
C MET A 1 21.16 55.36 65.44
N THR A 2 20.35 54.45 65.96
CA THR A 2 20.17 53.06 65.53
C THR A 2 18.93 52.95 64.67
N ILE A 3 19.02 52.44 63.43
CA ILE A 3 17.86 52.00 62.63
C ILE A 3 18.34 50.77 61.82
N ARG A 4 18.22 49.56 62.39
CA ARG A 4 17.21 48.52 62.11
C ARG A 4 17.28 47.95 60.68
N ASN A 5 17.97 46.81 60.57
CA ASN A 5 17.81 45.85 59.48
C ASN A 5 16.40 45.23 59.57
N HIS A 6 15.56 45.44 58.56
CA HIS A 6 14.34 44.68 58.37
C HIS A 6 14.67 43.40 57.60
N HIS A 7 14.71 42.28 58.33
CA HIS A 7 14.62 40.95 57.75
C HIS A 7 13.17 40.72 57.31
N GLU A 8 12.88 40.88 56.02
CA GLU A 8 11.61 40.40 55.46
C GLU A 8 11.65 38.87 55.35
N ASN A 9 10.84 38.25 56.19
CA ASN A 9 10.63 36.82 56.26
C ASN A 9 9.65 36.42 55.15
N LEU A 10 10.15 35.95 54.01
CA LEU A 10 9.32 35.40 52.94
C LEU A 10 8.66 34.09 53.43
N PRO A 11 7.34 33.91 53.25
CA PRO A 11 6.69 32.66 53.61
C PRO A 11 7.20 31.54 52.69
N SER A 12 7.75 30.48 53.30
CA SER A 12 8.11 29.24 52.63
C SER A 12 6.84 28.56 52.11
N VAL A 13 6.58 28.69 50.81
CA VAL A 13 5.57 27.89 50.11
C VAL A 13 6.01 26.43 50.20
N PRO A 14 5.18 25.50 50.72
CA PRO A 14 5.49 24.08 50.65
C PRO A 14 5.66 23.71 49.17
N LEU A 15 6.81 23.12 48.82
CA LEU A 15 6.97 22.47 47.53
C LEU A 15 5.99 21.29 47.52
N ASP A 16 4.83 21.52 46.93
CA ASP A 16 3.83 20.50 46.63
C ASP A 16 4.59 19.36 45.92
N GLU A 17 4.58 18.17 46.54
CA GLU A 17 5.22 16.99 45.96
C GLU A 17 4.72 16.83 44.52
N PRO A 18 5.60 16.53 43.54
CA PRO A 18 5.15 16.39 42.17
C PRO A 18 4.11 15.28 42.14
N ALA A 19 2.84 15.66 41.96
CA ALA A 19 1.73 14.74 41.83
C ALA A 19 2.15 13.69 40.79
N VAL A 20 2.37 12.46 41.25
CA VAL A 20 2.81 11.34 40.42
C VAL A 20 1.80 11.27 39.28
N SER A 21 2.23 11.69 38.10
CA SER A 21 1.44 11.65 36.87
C SER A 21 0.82 10.27 36.79
N VAL A 22 -0.50 10.19 36.99
CA VAL A 22 -1.24 8.93 36.94
C VAL A 22 -1.06 8.40 35.53
N ARG A 23 -0.18 7.40 35.41
CA ARG A 23 0.07 6.69 34.16
C ARG A 23 -1.27 6.13 33.68
N THR A 24 -1.70 6.57 32.50
CA THR A 24 -2.90 6.01 31.86
C THR A 24 -2.64 4.56 31.48
N HIS A 25 -3.70 3.77 31.30
CA HIS A 25 -3.59 2.35 30.95
C HIS A 25 -2.67 2.09 29.73
N GLY A 26 -2.60 3.02 28.77
CA GLY A 26 -1.68 2.94 27.62
C GLY A 26 -0.19 3.03 27.99
N THR A 27 0.16 3.75 29.06
CA THR A 27 1.53 3.83 29.59
C THR A 27 1.89 2.70 30.57
N LEU A 28 0.93 1.84 30.90
CA LEU A 28 1.11 0.62 31.71
C LEU A 28 1.12 -0.66 30.87
N ALA A 29 0.85 -0.55 29.56
CA ALA A 29 0.92 -1.68 28.64
C ALA A 29 2.34 -2.25 28.61
N THR A 30 2.44 -3.58 28.65
CA THR A 30 3.74 -4.25 28.58
C THR A 30 4.36 -4.02 27.20
N PRO A 31 5.70 -4.00 27.09
CA PRO A 31 6.38 -3.91 25.80
C PRO A 31 5.92 -4.98 24.79
N GLU A 32 5.58 -6.17 25.28
CA GLU A 32 5.09 -7.29 24.47
C GLU A 32 3.71 -7.00 23.87
N GLN A 33 2.75 -6.51 24.66
CA GLN A 33 1.42 -6.12 24.19
C GLN A 33 1.48 -4.98 23.15
N LEU A 34 2.36 -3.99 23.38
CA LEU A 34 2.58 -2.90 22.44
C LEU A 34 3.22 -3.39 21.14
N ALA A 35 4.18 -4.31 21.22
CA ALA A 35 4.81 -4.91 20.06
C ALA A 35 3.81 -5.72 19.22
N GLU A 36 2.97 -6.53 19.84
CA GLU A 36 1.93 -7.31 19.15
C GLU A 36 0.93 -6.39 18.45
N GLN A 37 0.43 -5.37 19.15
CA GLN A 37 -0.49 -4.40 18.58
C GLN A 37 0.14 -3.64 17.40
N HIS A 38 1.40 -3.21 17.55
CA HIS A 38 2.15 -2.55 16.49
C HIS A 38 2.32 -3.46 15.27
N GLN A 39 2.72 -4.72 15.47
CA GLN A 39 2.87 -5.70 14.39
C GLN A 39 1.55 -5.96 13.66
N ARG A 40 0.43 -6.05 14.38
CA ARG A 40 -0.90 -6.20 13.78
C ARG A 40 -1.25 -5.04 12.85
N PHE A 41 -0.97 -3.80 13.27
CA PHE A 41 -1.22 -2.63 12.43
C PHE A 41 -0.27 -2.58 11.23
N LEU A 42 1.01 -2.93 11.39
CA LEU A 42 1.94 -3.02 10.26
C LEU A 42 1.55 -4.10 9.25
N ALA A 43 1.02 -5.23 9.72
CA ALA A 43 0.51 -6.29 8.87
C ALA A 43 -0.71 -5.80 8.06
N ALA A 44 -1.67 -5.15 8.73
CA ALA A 44 -2.89 -4.62 8.11
C ALA A 44 -2.64 -3.42 7.18
N ALA A 45 -1.56 -2.66 7.39
CA ALA A 45 -1.25 -1.46 6.60
C ALA A 45 -0.96 -1.73 5.12
N THR A 46 -0.68 -2.99 4.72
CA THR A 46 -0.41 -3.34 3.33
C THR A 46 -1.09 -4.65 2.95
N SER A 47 -2.01 -4.58 1.99
CA SER A 47 -2.71 -5.76 1.47
C SER A 47 -1.74 -6.80 0.90
N ASP A 48 -2.10 -8.08 0.99
CA ASP A 48 -1.28 -9.17 0.44
C ASP A 48 -1.06 -9.05 -1.06
N ASN A 49 -2.04 -8.51 -1.79
CA ASN A 49 -1.88 -8.26 -3.21
C ASN A 49 -0.81 -7.21 -3.48
N THR A 50 -0.76 -6.13 -2.69
CA THR A 50 0.29 -5.11 -2.76
C THR A 50 1.65 -5.73 -2.42
N ARG A 51 1.75 -6.56 -1.36
CA ARG A 51 2.99 -7.26 -0.99
C ARG A 51 3.50 -8.15 -2.13
N ARG A 52 2.63 -8.96 -2.73
CA ARG A 52 2.96 -9.82 -3.88
C ARG A 52 3.42 -8.99 -5.09
N THR A 53 2.71 -7.90 -5.37
CA THR A 53 3.03 -6.99 -6.47
C THR A 53 4.41 -6.36 -6.30
N TYR A 54 4.71 -5.82 -5.11
CA TYR A 54 6.01 -5.22 -4.83
C TYR A 54 7.14 -6.25 -4.87
N ARG A 55 6.92 -7.45 -4.34
CA ARG A 55 7.90 -8.54 -4.42
C ARG A 55 8.21 -8.92 -5.87
N SER A 56 7.19 -9.01 -6.73
CA SER A 56 7.36 -9.25 -8.17
C SER A 56 8.13 -8.11 -8.86
N ALA A 57 7.85 -6.86 -8.46
CA ALA A 57 8.57 -5.71 -8.96
C ALA A 57 10.06 -5.76 -8.64
N ILE A 58 10.41 -6.02 -7.37
CA ILE A 58 11.79 -6.13 -6.89
C ILE A 58 12.50 -7.29 -7.59
N ARG A 59 11.88 -8.47 -7.67
CA ARG A 59 12.47 -9.62 -8.37
C ARG A 59 12.82 -9.34 -9.82
N HIS A 60 11.96 -8.63 -10.54
CA HIS A 60 12.25 -8.27 -11.93
C HIS A 60 13.40 -7.26 -12.04
N PHE A 61 13.51 -6.31 -11.11
CA PHE A 61 14.64 -5.38 -11.09
C PHE A 61 15.95 -6.15 -10.87
N LEU A 62 15.97 -7.07 -9.90
CA LEU A 62 17.13 -7.93 -9.63
C LEU A 62 17.46 -8.86 -10.80
N ALA A 63 16.44 -9.48 -11.42
CA ALA A 63 16.61 -10.39 -12.55
C ALA A 63 17.15 -9.68 -13.81
N TRP A 64 16.87 -8.39 -13.99
CA TRP A 64 17.48 -7.58 -15.04
C TRP A 64 18.96 -7.27 -14.77
N GLY A 65 19.45 -7.48 -13.54
CA GLY A 65 20.80 -7.16 -13.10
C GLY A 65 20.90 -5.92 -12.21
N GLY A 66 19.76 -5.38 -11.75
CA GLY A 66 19.75 -4.34 -10.72
C GLY A 66 20.25 -4.87 -9.38
N VAL A 67 20.93 -4.03 -8.61
CA VAL A 67 21.40 -4.34 -7.25
C VAL A 67 20.74 -3.37 -6.28
N LEU A 68 20.40 -3.84 -5.08
CA LEU A 68 19.76 -3.04 -4.03
C LEU A 68 20.68 -2.97 -2.79
N PRO A 69 20.84 -1.79 -2.14
CA PRO A 69 20.30 -0.49 -2.53
C PRO A 69 20.90 0.01 -3.86
N CYS A 70 20.13 0.80 -4.61
CA CYS A 70 20.54 1.34 -5.90
C CYS A 70 20.66 2.87 -5.86
N ASP A 71 21.33 3.44 -6.85
CA ASP A 71 21.43 4.87 -7.06
C ASP A 71 20.39 5.38 -8.08
N GLU A 72 20.36 6.70 -8.26
CA GLU A 72 19.51 7.37 -9.25
C GLU A 72 19.77 6.86 -10.66
N SER A 73 21.05 6.69 -11.03
CA SER A 73 21.46 6.27 -12.37
C SER A 73 21.00 4.86 -12.72
N ALA A 74 21.02 3.92 -11.77
CA ALA A 74 20.51 2.56 -11.96
C ALA A 74 19.01 2.55 -12.24
N LEU A 75 18.22 3.38 -11.54
CA LEU A 75 16.78 3.50 -11.81
C LEU A 75 16.50 4.09 -13.19
N ILE A 76 17.26 5.10 -13.61
CA ILE A 76 17.11 5.69 -14.95
C ILE A 76 17.42 4.65 -16.02
N ARG A 77 18.54 3.92 -15.91
CA ARG A 77 18.89 2.83 -16.84
C ARG A 77 17.79 1.77 -16.91
N TYR A 78 17.24 1.39 -15.75
CA TYR A 78 16.14 0.43 -15.68
C TYR A 78 14.88 0.94 -16.40
N LEU A 79 14.48 2.19 -16.15
CA LEU A 79 13.32 2.78 -16.81
C LEU A 79 13.50 2.84 -18.34
N LEU A 80 14.68 3.25 -18.81
CA LEU A 80 14.98 3.34 -20.25
C LEU A 80 15.02 1.95 -20.91
N ALA A 81 15.62 0.95 -20.26
CA ALA A 81 15.71 -0.42 -20.78
C ALA A 81 14.33 -1.06 -21.07
N PHE A 82 13.29 -0.62 -20.36
CA PHE A 82 11.95 -1.17 -20.48
C PHE A 82 10.90 -0.17 -20.98
N ALA A 83 11.30 1.04 -21.39
CA ALA A 83 10.39 2.11 -21.81
C ALA A 83 9.49 1.72 -22.99
N GLU A 84 10.04 0.98 -23.95
CA GLU A 84 9.31 0.55 -25.15
C GLU A 84 8.60 -0.79 -24.97
N VAL A 85 9.14 -1.63 -24.07
CA VAL A 85 8.70 -3.01 -23.85
C VAL A 85 7.52 -3.07 -22.88
N LEU A 86 7.58 -2.33 -21.76
CA LEU A 86 6.58 -2.38 -20.70
C LEU A 86 5.59 -1.21 -20.79
N ASN A 87 4.37 -1.45 -20.31
CA ASN A 87 3.41 -0.35 -20.15
C ASN A 87 3.95 0.65 -19.10
N PRO A 88 3.93 1.98 -19.35
CA PRO A 88 4.44 2.98 -18.41
C PRO A 88 3.85 2.87 -16.99
N ARG A 89 2.58 2.45 -16.85
CA ARG A 89 1.96 2.20 -15.54
C ARG A 89 2.63 1.04 -14.78
N THR A 90 3.11 0.03 -15.50
CA THR A 90 3.88 -1.06 -14.91
C THR A 90 5.21 -0.53 -14.39
N LEU A 91 5.89 0.32 -15.17
CA LEU A 91 7.13 0.97 -14.72
C LEU A 91 6.89 1.86 -13.50
N ALA A 92 5.82 2.64 -13.48
CA ALA A 92 5.43 3.45 -12.32
C ALA A 92 5.21 2.59 -11.06
N LEU A 93 4.48 1.48 -11.20
CA LEU A 93 4.25 0.54 -10.10
C LEU A 93 5.55 -0.08 -9.58
N ARG A 94 6.46 -0.45 -10.50
CA ARG A 94 7.76 -1.01 -10.13
C ARG A 94 8.64 0.03 -9.44
N LEU A 95 8.61 1.29 -9.90
CA LEU A 95 9.30 2.39 -9.28
C LEU A 95 8.79 2.64 -7.85
N THR A 96 7.47 2.61 -7.64
CA THR A 96 6.89 2.69 -6.29
C THR A 96 7.36 1.53 -5.41
N ALA A 97 7.41 0.30 -5.92
CA ALA A 97 7.90 -0.84 -5.15
C ALA A 97 9.37 -0.67 -4.74
N LEU A 98 10.23 -0.15 -5.63
CA LEU A 98 11.64 0.12 -5.35
C LEU A 98 11.80 1.26 -4.32
N SER A 99 10.99 2.32 -4.44
CA SER A 99 10.91 3.39 -3.44
C SER A 99 10.55 2.85 -2.06
N GLN A 100 9.50 2.03 -1.98
CA GLN A 100 9.06 1.42 -0.73
C GLN A 100 10.10 0.48 -0.15
N TRP A 101 10.82 -0.29 -1.00
CA TRP A 101 11.93 -1.10 -0.55
C TRP A 101 13.01 -0.26 0.14
N HIS A 102 13.47 0.83 -0.48
CA HIS A 102 14.50 1.70 0.12
C HIS A 102 14.03 2.29 1.45
N ARG A 103 12.81 2.83 1.49
CA ARG A 103 12.23 3.41 2.70
C ARG A 103 12.10 2.40 3.84
N TYR A 104 11.64 1.18 3.56
CA TYR A 104 11.51 0.14 4.57
C TYR A 104 12.85 -0.42 5.06
N GLN A 105 13.89 -0.36 4.23
CA GLN A 105 15.25 -0.75 4.62
C GLN A 105 16.04 0.42 5.26
N GLY A 106 15.45 1.61 5.37
CA GLY A 106 16.11 2.79 5.95
C GLY A 106 17.12 3.48 5.03
N PHE A 107 17.14 3.15 3.73
CA PHE A 107 18.00 3.81 2.75
C PHE A 107 17.33 5.07 2.15
N PRO A 108 18.13 6.04 1.68
CA PRO A 108 17.61 7.12 0.85
C PRO A 108 16.85 6.58 -0.37
N ASP A 109 15.77 7.25 -0.76
CA ASP A 109 14.92 6.83 -1.88
C ASP A 109 15.38 7.47 -3.20
N PRO A 110 16.10 6.75 -4.09
CA PRO A 110 16.50 7.29 -5.39
C PRO A 110 15.32 7.58 -6.33
N ALA A 111 14.17 6.93 -6.13
CA ALA A 111 12.97 7.14 -6.94
C ALA A 111 12.22 8.44 -6.57
N ALA A 112 12.54 9.04 -5.43
CA ALA A 112 12.04 10.35 -5.03
C ALA A 112 12.69 11.50 -5.81
N SER A 113 13.85 11.26 -6.45
CA SER A 113 14.57 12.28 -7.22
C SER A 113 13.71 12.89 -8.33
N ALA A 114 13.92 14.19 -8.58
CA ALA A 114 13.23 14.91 -9.64
C ALA A 114 13.56 14.32 -11.01
N THR A 115 14.81 13.88 -11.23
CA THR A 115 15.28 13.30 -12.50
C THR A 115 14.56 11.99 -12.82
N VAL A 116 14.47 11.06 -11.87
CA VAL A 116 13.80 9.77 -12.10
C VAL A 116 12.32 9.98 -12.39
N ARG A 117 11.66 10.84 -11.62
CA ARG A 117 10.25 11.18 -11.85
C ARG A 117 10.02 11.86 -13.20
N LYS A 118 10.92 12.77 -13.60
CA LYS A 118 10.86 13.45 -14.91
C LYS A 118 11.07 12.45 -16.06
N THR A 119 11.96 11.48 -15.87
CA THR A 119 12.21 10.39 -16.83
C THR A 119 10.95 9.55 -17.02
N LEU A 120 10.33 9.08 -15.94
CA LEU A 120 9.08 8.32 -16.01
C LEU A 120 7.96 9.12 -16.70
N ARG A 121 7.81 10.42 -16.37
CA ARG A 121 6.85 11.30 -17.06
C ARG A 121 7.13 11.45 -18.55
N GLY A 122 8.41 11.43 -18.96
CA GLY A 122 8.80 11.41 -20.37
C GLY A 122 8.32 10.13 -21.05
N ILE A 123 8.60 8.98 -20.45
CA ILE A 123 8.15 7.66 -20.94
C ILE A 123 6.61 7.59 -21.01
N GLU A 124 5.90 8.12 -20.02
CA GLU A 124 4.43 8.17 -20.03
C GLU A 124 3.87 9.00 -21.19
N ARG A 125 4.56 10.08 -21.60
CA ARG A 125 4.13 10.90 -22.74
C ARG A 125 4.44 10.25 -24.08
N VAL A 126 5.62 9.64 -24.21
CA VAL A 126 6.08 9.04 -25.47
C VAL A 126 5.45 7.67 -25.71
N ASN A 127 5.39 6.84 -24.68
CA ASN A 127 4.95 5.44 -24.75
C ASN A 127 3.60 5.20 -24.07
N GLY A 128 2.88 6.27 -23.71
CA GLY A 128 1.56 6.20 -23.09
C GLY A 128 0.57 5.41 -23.95
N ARG A 129 -0.04 4.39 -23.37
CA ARG A 129 -1.09 3.59 -24.03
C ARG A 129 -2.43 3.77 -23.31
N PRO A 130 -3.55 3.98 -24.04
CA PRO A 130 -4.88 4.00 -23.44
C PRO A 130 -5.16 2.72 -22.65
N ARG A 131 -5.96 2.83 -21.58
CA ARG A 131 -6.39 1.64 -20.84
C ARG A 131 -7.31 0.83 -21.73
N ARG A 132 -6.88 -0.38 -22.11
CA ARG A 132 -7.79 -1.36 -22.71
C ARG A 132 -8.77 -1.82 -21.63
N LYS A 133 -9.99 -1.33 -21.69
CA LYS A 133 -11.09 -1.82 -20.86
C LYS A 133 -11.78 -2.97 -21.60
N ALA A 134 -12.23 -3.98 -20.87
CA ALA A 134 -13.14 -4.96 -21.44
C ALA A 134 -14.43 -4.25 -21.86
N LYS A 135 -15.09 -4.75 -22.92
CA LYS A 135 -16.44 -4.29 -23.27
C LYS A 135 -17.35 -4.54 -22.07
N ALA A 136 -18.23 -3.60 -21.77
CA ALA A 136 -19.26 -3.83 -20.76
C ALA A 136 -20.11 -5.04 -21.21
N LEU A 137 -20.32 -5.98 -20.29
CA LEU A 137 -21.33 -7.01 -20.49
C LEU A 137 -22.68 -6.32 -20.42
N VAL A 138 -23.48 -6.42 -21.48
CA VAL A 138 -24.85 -5.90 -21.51
C VAL A 138 -25.83 -7.01 -21.12
N LEU A 139 -27.05 -6.63 -20.74
CA LEU A 139 -28.04 -7.57 -20.22
C LEU A 139 -28.39 -8.65 -21.26
N GLU A 140 -28.52 -8.27 -22.53
CA GLU A 140 -28.87 -9.20 -23.62
C GLU A 140 -27.76 -10.23 -23.86
N ASP A 141 -26.50 -9.82 -23.69
CA ASP A 141 -25.36 -10.74 -23.77
C ASP A 141 -25.32 -11.68 -22.55
N LEU A 142 -25.66 -11.19 -21.36
CA LEU A 142 -25.79 -12.02 -20.15
C LEU A 142 -26.90 -13.07 -20.29
N GLU A 143 -28.08 -12.68 -20.77
CA GLU A 143 -29.21 -13.59 -21.00
C GLU A 143 -28.82 -14.75 -21.93
N ARG A 144 -28.11 -14.44 -23.03
CA ARG A 144 -27.61 -15.46 -23.96
C ARG A 144 -26.59 -16.40 -23.31
N ILE A 145 -25.68 -15.86 -22.49
CA ILE A 145 -24.69 -16.67 -21.78
C ILE A 145 -25.38 -17.60 -20.77
N VAL A 146 -26.33 -17.08 -19.99
CA VAL A 146 -27.09 -17.86 -19.00
C VAL A 146 -27.92 -18.95 -19.69
N ALA A 147 -28.65 -18.61 -20.76
CA ALA A 147 -29.43 -19.59 -21.51
C ALA A 147 -28.55 -20.72 -22.10
N HIS A 148 -27.35 -20.38 -22.57
CA HIS A 148 -26.39 -21.38 -23.02
C HIS A 148 -25.91 -22.27 -21.86
N LEU A 149 -25.53 -21.67 -20.72
CA LEU A 149 -25.09 -22.43 -19.54
C LEU A 149 -26.18 -23.34 -18.99
N ASP A 150 -27.44 -22.90 -19.00
CA ASP A 150 -28.58 -23.68 -18.53
C ASP A 150 -28.88 -24.88 -19.44
N SER A 151 -28.47 -24.82 -20.72
CA SER A 151 -28.55 -25.97 -21.64
C SER A 151 -27.47 -27.04 -21.40
N LEU A 152 -26.42 -26.70 -20.64
CA LEU A 152 -25.33 -27.63 -20.33
C LEU A 152 -25.63 -28.40 -19.04
N GLU A 153 -25.30 -29.68 -19.03
CA GLU A 153 -25.39 -30.49 -17.82
C GLU A 153 -24.17 -30.29 -16.90
N GLY A 154 -24.38 -30.54 -15.60
CA GLY A 154 -23.33 -30.53 -14.60
C GLY A 154 -23.37 -29.36 -13.62
N LEU A 155 -22.61 -29.50 -12.53
CA LEU A 155 -22.54 -28.50 -11.46
C LEU A 155 -21.73 -27.26 -11.86
N ALA A 156 -20.74 -27.41 -12.76
CA ALA A 156 -19.91 -26.30 -13.22
C ALA A 156 -20.74 -25.26 -13.99
N ALA A 157 -21.62 -25.70 -14.89
CA ALA A 157 -22.48 -24.80 -15.66
C ALA A 157 -23.44 -24.01 -14.75
N ARG A 158 -24.08 -24.70 -13.79
CA ARG A 158 -24.95 -24.07 -12.79
C ARG A 158 -24.20 -23.07 -11.91
N ARG A 159 -22.99 -23.42 -11.46
CA ARG A 159 -22.12 -22.53 -10.68
C ARG A 159 -21.76 -21.29 -11.49
N ASP A 160 -21.32 -21.45 -12.72
CA ASP A 160 -20.86 -20.33 -13.55
C ASP A 160 -22.04 -19.41 -13.91
N SER A 161 -23.23 -19.97 -14.16
CA SER A 161 -24.48 -19.21 -14.33
C SER A 161 -24.80 -18.38 -13.09
N ALA A 162 -24.77 -18.99 -11.89
CA ALA A 162 -24.99 -18.29 -10.63
C ALA A 162 -23.93 -17.20 -10.38
N LEU A 163 -22.64 -17.49 -10.60
CA LEU A 163 -21.56 -16.53 -10.40
C LEU A 163 -21.69 -15.30 -11.33
N LEU A 164 -22.06 -15.52 -12.59
CA LEU A 164 -22.27 -14.43 -13.55
C LEU A 164 -23.45 -13.57 -13.15
N GLN A 165 -24.58 -14.17 -12.78
CA GLN A 165 -25.79 -13.43 -12.40
C GLN A 165 -25.58 -12.66 -11.10
N VAL A 166 -25.05 -13.30 -10.05
CA VAL A 166 -24.74 -12.65 -8.76
C VAL A 166 -23.70 -11.54 -8.95
N GLY A 167 -22.65 -11.79 -9.75
CA GLY A 167 -21.64 -10.78 -10.05
C GLY A 167 -22.19 -9.59 -10.83
N TYR A 168 -23.07 -9.83 -11.79
CA TYR A 168 -23.67 -8.79 -12.62
C TYR A 168 -24.64 -7.92 -11.82
N PHE A 169 -25.64 -8.52 -11.16
CA PHE A 169 -26.67 -7.77 -10.42
C PHE A 169 -26.16 -7.19 -9.11
N GLY A 170 -25.20 -7.84 -8.46
CA GLY A 170 -24.55 -7.32 -7.25
C GLY A 170 -23.42 -6.30 -7.54
N ALA A 171 -23.07 -6.09 -8.81
CA ALA A 171 -21.90 -5.31 -9.24
C ALA A 171 -20.59 -5.75 -8.55
N PHE A 172 -20.49 -7.02 -8.18
CA PHE A 172 -19.37 -7.56 -7.44
C PHE A 172 -18.14 -7.77 -8.33
N ARG A 173 -16.99 -7.40 -7.80
CA ARG A 173 -15.69 -7.80 -8.35
C ARG A 173 -15.43 -9.25 -8.00
N ARG A 174 -14.56 -9.90 -8.79
CA ARG A 174 -14.12 -11.28 -8.56
C ARG A 174 -13.70 -11.56 -7.10
N SER A 175 -12.98 -10.65 -6.46
CA SER A 175 -12.52 -10.84 -5.08
C SER A 175 -13.66 -10.80 -4.07
N GLU A 176 -14.75 -10.08 -4.36
CA GLU A 176 -15.93 -9.96 -3.50
C GLU A 176 -16.82 -11.20 -3.64
N LEU A 177 -16.95 -11.74 -4.86
CA LEU A 177 -17.65 -13.00 -5.11
C LEU A 177 -17.04 -14.17 -4.34
N VAL A 178 -15.71 -14.21 -4.21
CA VAL A 178 -15.01 -15.30 -3.51
C VAL A 178 -15.22 -15.24 -1.99
N THR A 179 -15.60 -14.08 -1.45
CA THR A 179 -15.82 -13.87 -0.01
C THR A 179 -17.29 -13.97 0.40
N LEU A 180 -18.19 -14.38 -0.51
CA LEU A 180 -19.59 -14.57 -0.18
C LEU A 180 -19.77 -15.82 0.71
N GLU A 181 -20.56 -15.66 1.77
CA GLU A 181 -20.97 -16.71 2.70
C GLU A 181 -22.49 -16.92 2.57
N VAL A 182 -22.95 -18.18 2.68
CA VAL A 182 -24.35 -18.61 2.50
C VAL A 182 -24.93 -19.08 3.82
#